data_AF-G0JSW4-F1
#
_entry.id   AF-G0JSW4-F1
#
_cell.length_a   1.000
_cell.length_b   1.000
_cell.length_c   1.000
_cell.angle_alpha   90.00
_cell.angle_beta   90.00
_cell.angle_gamma   90.00
#
_symmetry.space_group_name_H-M   'P 1'
#
loop_
_entity.id
_entity.type
_entity.pdbx_description
1 polymer ?
#
loop_
_entity_poly.entity_id
_entity_poly.type
_entity_poly.pdbx_seq_one_letter_code
_entity_poly.pdbx_strand_id
1 'polypeptide(L)'
;MRTVITLAGQDVGLVSANDMALAIQAAEEVFAQHGVDPMTCEVANQKQYSDAEITMDEALLCTIWEEANYAAWHKATIGWMSRDIDLYMLVRSAAADDMDVLSA
;
A
#
# COMPACT_ATOMS: atom_id res chain seq x y z
N MET A 1 -12.86 -11.26 5.80
CA MET A 1 -12.28 -10.46 4.69
C MET A 1 -10.79 -10.43 4.90
N ARG A 2 -10.01 -10.66 3.85
CA ARG A 2 -8.56 -10.56 3.92
C ARG A 2 -8.14 -9.20 3.36
N THR A 3 -7.28 -8.50 4.08
CA THR A 3 -6.61 -7.30 3.56
C THR A 3 -5.51 -7.76 2.60
N VAL A 4 -5.53 -7.22 1.39
CA VAL A 4 -4.55 -7.49 0.33
C VAL A 4 -3.81 -6.18 0.06
N ILE A 5 -2.50 -6.20 0.24
CA ILE A 5 -1.60 -5.10 -0.10
C ILE A 5 -0.93 -5.45 -1.44
N THR A 6 -0.88 -4.48 -2.34
CA THR A 6 -0.18 -4.57 -3.62
C THR A 6 0.41 -3.21 -3.98
N LEU A 7 1.17 -3.15 -5.06
CA LEU A 7 1.51 -1.89 -5.72
C LEU A 7 0.62 -1.67 -6.96
N ALA A 8 0.47 -0.41 -7.34
CA ALA A 8 -0.22 0.07 -8.53
C ALA A 8 0.51 1.30 -9.10
N GLY A 9 0.12 1.75 -10.28
CA GLY A 9 0.75 2.85 -11.01
C GLY A 9 1.22 2.43 -12.41
N GLN A 10 1.61 3.40 -13.24
CA GLN A 10 2.06 3.16 -14.62
C GLN A 10 3.30 2.27 -14.68
N ASP A 11 4.18 2.33 -13.68
CA ASP A 11 5.46 1.62 -13.67
C ASP A 11 5.40 0.25 -12.96
N VAL A 12 4.23 -0.17 -12.46
CA VAL A 12 4.11 -1.43 -11.69
C VAL A 12 4.57 -2.66 -12.48
N GLY A 13 4.42 -2.65 -13.81
CA GLY A 13 4.86 -3.73 -14.69
C GLY A 13 6.37 -3.93 -14.75
N LEU A 14 7.16 -2.98 -14.25
CA LEU A 14 8.61 -3.06 -14.17
C LEU A 14 9.10 -3.68 -12.85
N VAL A 15 8.22 -3.81 -11.85
CA VAL A 15 8.58 -4.35 -10.54
C VAL A 15 8.64 -5.87 -10.63
N SER A 16 9.78 -6.46 -10.27
CA SER A 16 9.92 -7.91 -10.24
C SER A 16 9.04 -8.53 -9.15
N ALA A 17 8.67 -9.80 -9.28
CA ALA A 17 7.88 -10.49 -8.25
C ALA A 17 8.59 -10.51 -6.88
N ASN A 18 9.92 -10.57 -6.87
CA ASN A 18 10.71 -10.52 -5.64
C ASN A 18 10.65 -9.13 -5.00
N ASP A 19 10.81 -8.06 -5.79
CA ASP A 19 10.78 -6.69 -5.28
C ASP A 19 9.35 -6.31 -4.83
N MET A 20 8.32 -6.84 -5.49
CA MET A 20 6.93 -6.74 -5.06
C MET A 20 6.73 -7.33 -3.66
N ALA A 21 7.23 -8.55 -3.42
CA ALA A 21 7.12 -9.20 -2.11
C ALA A 21 7.85 -8.43 -1.02
N LEU A 22 9.05 -7.92 -1.30
CA LEU A 22 9.83 -7.09 -0.37
C LEU A 22 9.16 -5.74 -0.09
N ALA A 23 8.52 -5.14 -1.09
CA ALA A 23 7.77 -3.90 -0.94
C ALA A 23 6.52 -4.08 -0.07
N ILE A 24 5.75 -5.15 -0.31
CA ILE A 24 4.60 -5.51 0.52
C ILE A 24 5.03 -5.76 1.96
N GLN A 25 6.10 -6.55 2.17
CA GLN A 25 6.63 -6.80 3.50
C GLN A 25 7.02 -5.52 4.23
N ALA A 26 7.66 -4.56 3.54
CA ALA A 26 8.05 -3.30 4.16
C ALA A 26 6.85 -2.43 4.57
N ALA A 27 5.77 -2.41 3.77
CA ALA A 27 4.53 -1.76 4.19
C ALA A 27 3.89 -2.47 5.41
N GLU A 28 3.84 -3.81 5.39
CA GLU A 28 3.31 -4.60 6.52
C GLU A 28 4.08 -4.34 7.82
N GLU A 29 5.41 -4.21 7.75
CA GLU A 29 6.26 -3.87 8.89
C GLU A 29 5.91 -2.50 9.48
N VAL A 30 5.63 -1.49 8.66
CA VAL A 30 5.19 -0.16 9.15
C VAL A 30 3.85 -0.26 9.87
N PHE A 31 2.85 -0.90 9.26
CA PHE A 31 1.54 -1.07 9.89
C PHE A 31 1.63 -1.85 11.22
N ALA A 32 2.46 -2.89 11.26
CA ALA A 32 2.70 -3.69 12.45
C ALA A 32 3.40 -2.88 13.57
N GLN A 33 4.35 -2.02 13.23
CA GLN A 33 5.05 -1.15 14.19
C GLN A 33 4.10 -0.17 14.87
N HIS A 34 3.12 0.36 14.14
CA HIS A 34 2.11 1.27 14.67
C HIS A 34 0.90 0.55 15.27
N GLY A 35 0.78 -0.77 15.09
CA GLY A 35 -0.33 -1.57 15.61
C GLY A 35 -1.68 -1.22 14.96
N VAL A 36 -1.67 -0.81 13.70
CA VAL A 36 -2.87 -0.36 12.97
C VAL A 36 -3.22 -1.32 11.84
N ASP A 37 -4.52 -1.39 11.52
CA ASP A 37 -4.99 -2.16 10.37
C ASP A 37 -4.79 -1.37 9.07
N PRO A 38 -4.18 -1.96 8.01
CA PRO A 38 -3.91 -1.25 6.76
C PRO A 38 -5.17 -0.69 6.07
N MET A 39 -6.31 -1.37 6.19
CA MET A 39 -7.57 -0.90 5.60
C MET A 39 -8.08 0.37 6.29
N THR A 40 -7.88 0.47 7.61
CA THR A 40 -8.24 1.67 8.38
C THR A 40 -7.42 2.88 7.92
N CYS A 41 -6.13 2.69 7.64
CA CYS A 41 -5.27 3.72 7.05
C CYS A 41 -5.72 4.11 5.63
N GLU A 42 -6.06 3.14 4.77
CA GLU A 42 -6.57 3.43 3.41
C GLU A 42 -7.85 4.26 3.46
N VAL A 43 -8.80 3.90 4.33
CA VAL A 43 -10.06 4.64 4.47
C VAL A 43 -9.82 6.08 4.92
N ALA A 44 -8.90 6.29 5.87
CA ALA A 44 -8.51 7.65 6.28
C ALA A 44 -7.83 8.40 5.14
N ASN A 45 -6.93 7.74 4.40
CA ASN A 45 -6.22 8.33 3.28
C ASN A 45 -7.17 8.77 2.15
N GLN A 46 -8.17 7.95 1.81
CA GLN A 46 -9.18 8.29 0.80
C GLN A 46 -9.98 9.55 1.17
N LYS A 47 -10.18 9.84 2.47
CA LYS A 47 -10.87 11.06 2.90
C LYS A 47 -10.11 12.34 2.52
N GLN A 48 -8.78 12.29 2.41
CA GLN A 48 -7.97 13.44 1.96
C GLN A 48 -8.36 13.95 0.58
N TYR A 49 -8.93 13.08 -0.26
CA TYR A 49 -9.37 13.41 -1.62
C TYR A 49 -10.88 13.64 -1.72
N SER A 50 -11.56 13.82 -0.58
CA SER A 50 -12.99 14.08 -0.47
C SER A 50 -13.24 15.40 0.25
N ASP A 51 -14.50 15.86 0.25
CA ASP A 51 -14.91 17.05 1.02
C ASP A 51 -15.17 16.76 2.51
N ALA A 52 -14.78 15.58 3.02
CA ALA A 52 -14.98 15.21 4.42
C ALA A 52 -13.93 15.83 5.35
N GLU A 53 -14.35 16.28 6.53
CA GLU A 53 -13.44 16.74 7.57
C GLU A 53 -12.60 15.56 8.10
N ILE A 54 -11.29 15.82 8.28
CA ILE A 54 -10.32 14.85 8.81
C ILE A 54 -10.09 15.17 10.29
N THR A 55 -10.34 14.19 11.14
CA THR A 55 -10.04 14.28 12.57
C THR A 55 -8.54 14.10 12.85
N MET A 56 -8.09 14.45 14.06
CA MET A 56 -6.69 14.26 14.44
C MET A 56 -6.23 12.79 14.34
N ASP A 57 -7.07 11.85 14.78
CA ASP A 57 -6.76 10.42 14.70
C ASP A 57 -6.64 9.95 13.24
N GLU A 58 -7.50 10.47 12.35
CA GLU A 58 -7.43 10.17 10.91
C GLU A 58 -6.21 10.80 10.24
N ALA A 59 -5.80 12.00 10.66
CA ALA A 59 -4.56 12.62 10.20
C ALA A 59 -3.32 11.78 10.57
N LEU A 60 -3.32 11.18 11.77
CA LEU A 60 -2.28 10.24 12.16
C LEU A 60 -2.30 8.98 11.29
N LEU A 61 -3.48 8.41 11.01
CA LEU A 61 -3.63 7.27 10.12
C LEU A 61 -3.15 7.58 8.69
N CYS A 62 -3.39 8.78 8.18
CA CYS A 62 -2.86 9.27 6.90
C CYS A 62 -1.32 9.36 6.92
N THR A 63 -0.74 9.79 8.04
CA THR A 63 0.72 9.84 8.19
C THR A 63 1.34 8.44 8.14
N ILE A 64 0.72 7.47 8.82
CA ILE A 64 1.15 6.07 8.80
C ILE A 64 0.98 5.47 7.40
N TRP A 65 -0.10 5.81 6.69
CA TRP A 65 -0.31 5.43 5.30
C TRP A 65 0.86 5.90 4.41
N GLU A 66 1.24 7.17 4.50
CA GLU A 66 2.34 7.73 3.70
C GLU A 66 3.69 7.08 4.04
N GLU A 67 3.94 6.77 5.31
CA GLU A 67 5.15 6.04 5.73
C GLU A 67 5.19 4.63 5.11
N ALA A 68 4.07 3.89 5.17
CA ALA A 68 3.97 2.55 4.59
C ALA A 68 4.10 2.59 3.06
N ASN A 69 3.43 3.55 2.42
CA ASN A 69 3.50 3.79 0.98
C ASN A 69 4.95 4.08 0.54
N TYR A 70 5.65 4.96 1.26
CA TYR A 70 7.05 5.27 1.00
C TYR A 70 7.96 4.05 1.20
N ALA A 71 7.76 3.26 2.27
CA ALA A 71 8.56 2.07 2.52
C ALA A 71 8.42 1.04 1.39
N ALA A 72 7.20 0.81 0.91
CA ALA A 72 6.94 -0.08 -0.21
C ALA A 72 7.52 0.47 -1.52
N TRP A 73 7.26 1.74 -1.83
CA TRP A 73 7.82 2.41 -3.01
C TRP A 73 9.35 2.35 -3.02
N HIS A 74 9.98 2.67 -1.90
CA HIS A 74 11.44 2.68 -1.78
C HIS A 74 11.99 1.28 -2.05
N LYS A 75 11.44 0.24 -1.42
CA LYS A 75 11.89 -1.14 -1.63
C LYS A 75 11.70 -1.61 -3.08
N ALA A 76 10.57 -1.29 -3.70
CA ALA A 76 10.28 -1.68 -5.08
C ALA A 76 11.22 -1.01 -6.10
N THR A 77 11.77 0.16 -5.77
CA THR A 77 12.51 1.02 -6.70
C THR A 77 14.01 1.08 -6.41
N ILE A 78 14.53 0.28 -5.46
CA ILE A 78 15.98 0.21 -5.20
C ILE A 78 16.73 -0.10 -6.50
N GLY A 79 17.67 0.78 -6.85
CA GLY A 79 18.52 0.62 -8.04
C GLY A 79 17.90 1.12 -9.34
N TRP A 80 16.68 1.66 -9.33
CA TRP A 80 16.08 2.29 -10.50
C TRP A 80 16.75 3.65 -10.77
N MET A 81 16.94 3.99 -12.04
CA MET A 81 17.55 5.27 -12.45
C MET A 81 16.52 6.36 -12.80
N SER A 82 15.21 6.07 -12.75
CA SER A 82 14.16 7.04 -13.10
C SER A 82 13.95 8.07 -11.99
N ARG A 83 13.63 9.31 -12.39
CA ARG A 83 13.28 10.40 -11.49
C ARG A 83 11.77 10.62 -11.34
N ASP A 84 11.00 10.02 -12.24
CA ASP A 84 9.55 10.07 -12.26
C ASP A 84 9.08 8.62 -12.26
N ILE A 85 8.69 8.14 -11.08
CA ILE A 85 8.25 6.75 -10.88
C ILE A 85 6.83 6.82 -10.36
N ASP A 86 5.89 6.43 -11.21
CA ASP A 86 4.48 6.30 -10.83
C ASP A 86 4.24 4.90 -10.27
N LEU A 87 4.44 4.80 -8.96
CA LEU A 87 4.24 3.60 -8.19
C LEU A 87 3.72 3.98 -6.81
N TYR A 88 2.68 3.30 -6.35
CA TYR A 88 2.10 3.55 -5.03
C TYR A 88 1.48 2.26 -4.48
N MET A 89 1.39 2.20 -3.16
CA MET A 89 0.72 1.13 -2.44
C MET A 89 -0.79 1.22 -2.64
N LEU A 90 -1.42 0.05 -2.74
CA LEU A 90 -2.87 -0.10 -2.79
C LEU A 90 -3.29 -1.19 -1.81
N VAL A 91 -4.33 -0.90 -1.04
CA VAL A 91 -4.89 -1.83 -0.06
C VAL A 91 -6.34 -2.14 -0.43
N ARG A 92 -6.69 -3.42 -0.53
CA ARG A 92 -8.04 -3.88 -0.90
C ARG A 92 -8.54 -4.96 0.06
N SER A 93 -9.85 -5.01 0.25
CA SER A 93 -10.51 -6.12 0.92
C SER A 93 -10.85 -7.20 -0.13
N ALA A 94 -10.31 -8.40 0.04
CA ALA A 94 -10.69 -9.56 -0.74
C ALA A 94 -11.70 -10.42 0.04
N ALA A 95 -12.70 -10.95 -0.67
CA ALA A 95 -13.52 -12.04 -0.18
C ALA A 95 -12.63 -13.29 -0.02
N ALA A 96 -12.95 -14.16 0.94
CA ALA A 96 -12.13 -15.33 1.24
C ALA A 96 -12.11 -16.40 0.11
N ASP A 97 -12.93 -16.23 -0.93
CA ASP A 97 -13.23 -17.25 -1.94
C ASP A 97 -12.47 -17.09 -3.29
N ASP A 98 -11.61 -16.08 -3.45
CA ASP A 98 -10.88 -15.83 -4.72
C ASP A 98 -9.65 -16.73 -4.97
N MET A 99 -9.54 -17.86 -4.27
CA MET A 99 -8.46 -18.84 -4.47
C MET A 99 -8.56 -19.65 -5.78
N ASP A 100 -9.67 -19.56 -6.53
CA ASP A 100 -9.92 -20.43 -7.68
C ASP A 100 -9.56 -19.84 -9.06
N VAL A 101 -9.04 -18.60 -9.16
CA VAL A 101 -8.84 -17.95 -10.48
C VAL A 101 -7.39 -17.62 -10.82
N LEU A 102 -6.42 -17.92 -9.94
CA LEU A 102 -4.99 -17.64 -10.21
C LEU A 102 -4.12 -18.89 -10.42
N SER A 103 -4.73 -20.03 -10.79
CA SER A 103 -4.00 -21.28 -11.12
C SER A 103 -4.44 -21.92 -12.45
N ALA A 104 -4.74 -21.11 -13.47
CA ALA A 104 -4.98 -21.58 -14.84
C ALA A 104 -3.96 -20.99 -15.83
#